data_AF-A0A352KQA8-F1
#
_entry.id   AF-A0A352KQA8-F1
#
_cell.length_a   1.000
_cell.length_b   1.000
_cell.length_c   1.000
_cell.angle_alpha   90.00
_cell.angle_beta   90.00
_cell.angle_gamma   90.00
#
_symmetry.space_group_name_H-M   'P 1'
#
loop_
_entity.id
_entity.type
_entity.pdbx_description
1 polymer ?
#
loop_
_entity_poly.entity_id
_entity_poly.type
_entity_poly.pdbx_seq_one_letter_code
_entity_poly.pdbx_strand_id
1 'polypeptide(L)'
;PARNTLFLSVALAWSEVLEASHLFIGVNAVDYSGYPDCRPEFVDAFQRVANLGTKRGVEGNAVKIETPLIDLTKGEIIRLGQRLGLDYRITVSCYQANAEGHACGK
;
A
#
# COMPACT_ATOMS: atom_id res chain seq x y z
N PRO A 1 3.97 -7.54 -14.30
CA PRO A 1 2.72 -6.77 -14.51
C PRO A 1 1.68 -7.15 -13.45
N ALA A 2 0.82 -6.23 -13.01
CA ALA A 2 -0.26 -6.48 -12.04
C ALA A 2 0.16 -7.16 -10.72
N ARG A 3 1.31 -6.76 -10.16
CA ARG A 3 1.86 -7.40 -8.96
C ARG A 3 1.05 -7.05 -7.71
N ASN A 4 0.46 -5.86 -7.66
CA ASN A 4 -0.35 -5.46 -6.51
C ASN A 4 -1.63 -6.29 -6.39
N THR A 5 -2.16 -6.83 -7.49
CA THR A 5 -3.25 -7.81 -7.45
C THR A 5 -2.85 -9.04 -6.65
N LEU A 6 -1.65 -9.58 -6.88
CA LEU A 6 -1.15 -10.74 -6.14
C LEU A 6 -0.91 -10.39 -4.67
N PHE A 7 -0.26 -9.25 -4.40
CA PHE A 7 0.04 -8.83 -3.03
C PHE A 7 -1.23 -8.59 -2.21
N LEU A 8 -2.24 -7.93 -2.79
CA LEU A 8 -3.52 -7.71 -2.13
C LEU A 8 -4.29 -9.01 -1.90
N SER A 9 -4.26 -9.96 -2.83
CA SER A 9 -4.91 -11.27 -2.62
C SER A 9 -4.30 -12.03 -1.44
N VAL A 10 -2.97 -12.02 -1.32
CA VAL A 10 -2.28 -12.66 -0.19
C VAL A 10 -2.59 -11.93 1.12
N ALA A 11 -2.52 -10.59 1.12
CA ALA A 11 -2.82 -9.78 2.29
C ALA A 11 -4.29 -9.94 2.74
N LEU A 12 -5.23 -10.04 1.80
CA LEU A 12 -6.65 -10.30 2.07
C LEU A 12 -6.86 -11.65 2.74
N ALA A 13 -6.29 -12.72 2.20
CA ALA A 13 -6.37 -14.04 2.81
C ALA A 13 -5.76 -14.05 4.22
N TRP A 14 -4.61 -13.37 4.40
CA TRP A 14 -3.96 -13.25 5.70
C TRP A 14 -4.81 -12.44 6.70
N SER A 15 -5.50 -11.40 6.24
CA SER A 15 -6.36 -10.55 7.08
C SER A 15 -7.54 -11.31 7.69
N GLU A 16 -8.02 -12.38 7.03
CA GLU A 16 -9.04 -13.26 7.63
C GLU A 16 -8.49 -14.04 8.82
N VAL A 17 -7.27 -14.58 8.69
CA VAL A 17 -6.63 -15.36 9.77
C VAL A 17 -6.30 -14.47 10.98
N LEU A 18 -5.87 -13.23 10.74
CA LEU A 18 -5.57 -12.27 11.79
C LEU A 18 -6.80 -11.52 12.33
N GLU A 19 -7.97 -11.70 11.72
CA GLU A 19 -9.16 -10.90 11.99
C GLU A 19 -8.90 -9.38 11.85
N ALA A 20 -7.98 -8.99 10.96
CA ALA A 20 -7.58 -7.60 10.77
C ALA A 20 -8.68 -6.80 10.05
N SER A 21 -9.05 -5.65 10.59
CA SER A 21 -10.13 -4.82 10.01
C SER A 21 -9.65 -3.83 8.94
N HIS A 22 -8.34 -3.60 8.84
CA HIS A 22 -7.75 -2.70 7.86
C HIS A 22 -6.55 -3.33 7.17
N LEU A 23 -6.41 -3.06 5.87
CA LEU A 23 -5.24 -3.36 5.05
C LEU A 23 -4.68 -2.07 4.49
N PHE A 24 -3.51 -1.65 4.97
CA PHE A 24 -2.85 -0.45 4.47
C PHE A 24 -1.90 -0.80 3.33
N ILE A 25 -2.01 -0.10 2.21
CA ILE A 25 -1.04 -0.18 1.10
C ILE A 25 -0.51 1.22 0.76
N GLY A 26 0.81 1.30 0.55
CA GLY A 26 1.52 2.55 0.25
C GLY A 26 1.56 2.90 -1.24
N VAL A 27 0.53 2.53 -2.02
CA VAL A 27 0.50 2.85 -3.45
C VAL A 27 0.35 4.35 -3.67
N ASN A 28 0.93 4.84 -4.76
CA ASN A 28 0.88 6.25 -5.15
C ASN A 28 0.48 6.36 -6.63
N ALA A 29 -0.52 7.21 -6.90
CA ALA A 29 -1.05 7.39 -8.25
C ALA A 29 -0.56 8.68 -8.94
N VAL A 30 -0.12 9.68 -8.15
CA VAL A 30 0.24 11.02 -8.63
C VAL A 30 1.58 11.02 -9.37
N ASP A 31 2.61 10.40 -8.81
CA ASP A 31 3.94 10.37 -9.42
C ASP A 31 4.03 9.20 -10.40
N TYR A 32 3.35 9.40 -11.54
CA TYR A 32 3.18 8.50 -12.69
C TYR A 32 4.14 7.31 -12.70
N SER A 33 3.65 6.16 -12.24
CA SER A 33 4.39 4.90 -12.32
C SER A 33 4.03 4.09 -13.57
N GLY A 34 2.99 4.51 -14.31
CA GLY A 34 2.45 3.75 -15.45
C GLY A 34 1.74 2.45 -15.05
N TYR A 35 1.65 2.11 -13.76
CA TYR A 35 1.06 0.88 -13.27
C TYR A 35 -0.46 1.04 -13.02
N PRO A 36 -1.33 0.31 -13.75
CA PRO A 36 -2.77 0.37 -13.55
C PRO A 36 -3.22 -0.13 -12.16
N ASP A 37 -2.44 -1.01 -11.54
CA ASP A 37 -2.70 -1.64 -10.24
C ASP A 37 -2.29 -0.76 -9.04
N CYS A 38 -2.07 0.54 -9.26
CA CYS A 38 -1.82 1.54 -8.21
C CYS A 38 -2.91 2.62 -8.13
N ARG A 39 -3.93 2.55 -8.98
CA ARG A 39 -4.93 3.61 -9.14
C ARG A 39 -6.11 3.47 -8.19
N PRO A 40 -6.81 4.57 -7.84
CA PRO A 40 -8.02 4.51 -7.00
C PRO A 40 -9.06 3.52 -7.53
N GLU A 41 -9.29 3.47 -8.84
CA GLU A 41 -10.30 2.59 -9.44
C GLU A 41 -9.95 1.10 -9.28
N PHE A 42 -8.65 0.78 -9.29
CA PHE A 42 -8.18 -0.56 -9.00
C PHE A 42 -8.40 -0.92 -7.53
N VAL A 43 -8.09 -0.01 -6.61
CA VAL A 43 -8.31 -0.20 -5.16
C VAL A 43 -9.80 -0.39 -4.88
N ASP A 44 -10.67 0.44 -5.46
CA ASP A 44 -12.12 0.33 -5.31
C ASP A 44 -12.66 -1.00 -5.86
N ALA A 45 -12.12 -1.44 -6.99
CA ALA A 45 -12.46 -2.75 -7.55
C ALA A 45 -12.01 -3.89 -6.63
N PHE A 46 -10.81 -3.81 -6.06
CA PHE A 46 -10.31 -4.81 -5.15
C PHE A 46 -11.06 -4.81 -3.81
N GLN A 47 -11.52 -3.66 -3.32
CA GLN A 47 -12.38 -3.57 -2.15
C GLN A 47 -13.69 -4.34 -2.37
N ARG A 48 -14.28 -4.26 -3.58
CA ARG A 48 -15.45 -5.08 -3.93
C ARG A 48 -15.13 -6.57 -3.92
N VAL A 49 -13.94 -6.96 -4.39
CA VAL A 49 -13.47 -8.35 -4.29
C VAL A 49 -13.36 -8.77 -2.82
N ALA A 50 -12.78 -7.94 -1.95
CA ALA A 50 -12.65 -8.24 -0.52
C ALA A 50 -14.01 -8.44 0.16
N ASN A 51 -15.00 -7.60 -0.16
CA ASN A 51 -16.35 -7.69 0.38
C ASN A 51 -17.08 -8.97 -0.04
N LEU A 52 -16.82 -9.48 -1.24
CA LEU A 52 -17.49 -10.66 -1.81
C LEU A 52 -16.73 -11.97 -1.58
N GLY A 53 -15.41 -11.90 -1.50
CA GLY A 53 -14.50 -13.06 -1.55
C GLY A 53 -14.05 -13.59 -0.19
N THR A 54 -14.49 -12.99 0.92
CA THR A 54 -14.09 -13.38 2.28
C THR A 54 -15.30 -13.67 3.15
N LYS A 55 -15.14 -14.57 4.13
CA LYS A 55 -16.21 -14.89 5.09
C LYS A 55 -16.58 -13.64 5.90
N ARG A 56 -15.57 -12.93 6.40
CA ARG A 56 -15.79 -11.66 7.13
C ARG A 56 -16.48 -10.62 6.26
N GLY A 57 -16.15 -10.56 4.97
CA GLY A 57 -16.81 -9.68 4.00
C GLY A 57 -18.31 -9.93 3.89
N VAL A 58 -18.71 -11.18 3.65
CA VAL A 58 -20.13 -11.55 3.49
C VAL A 58 -20.93 -11.46 4.79
N GLU A 59 -20.27 -11.55 5.94
CA GLU A 59 -20.88 -11.36 7.28
C GLU A 59 -20.97 -9.89 7.71
N GLY A 60 -20.58 -8.94 6.84
CA GLY A 60 -20.68 -7.50 7.10
C GLY A 60 -19.51 -6.89 7.86
N ASN A 61 -18.44 -7.65 8.09
CA ASN A 61 -17.21 -7.23 8.77
C ASN A 61 -16.01 -7.20 7.82
N ALA A 62 -16.24 -6.75 6.58
CA ALA A 62 -15.23 -6.71 5.54
C ALA A 62 -14.00 -5.89 5.98
N VAL A 63 -12.82 -6.36 5.59
CA VAL A 63 -11.59 -5.60 5.75
C VAL A 63 -11.62 -4.36 4.86
N LYS A 64 -11.20 -3.21 5.39
CA LYS A 64 -11.09 -1.95 4.64
C LYS A 64 -9.68 -1.76 4.08
N ILE A 65 -9.57 -1.56 2.78
CA ILE A 65 -8.31 -1.25 2.12
C ILE A 65 -8.08 0.26 2.20
N GLU A 66 -6.95 0.64 2.79
CA GLU A 66 -6.60 2.03 3.08
C GLU A 66 -5.36 2.42 2.26
N THR A 67 -5.46 3.53 1.54
CA THR A 67 -4.40 4.05 0.66
C THR A 67 -4.03 5.49 1.00
N PRO A 68 -3.49 5.75 2.22
CA PRO A 68 -3.33 7.11 2.75
C PRO A 68 -2.36 8.00 1.94
N LEU A 69 -1.60 7.43 1.01
CA LEU A 69 -0.59 8.11 0.21
C LEU A 69 -0.99 8.25 -1.28
N ILE A 70 -2.17 7.76 -1.68
CA ILE A 70 -2.51 7.58 -3.10
C ILE A 70 -2.55 8.90 -3.88
N ASP A 71 -3.04 9.96 -3.24
CA ASP A 71 -3.21 11.30 -3.81
C ASP A 71 -2.09 12.29 -3.42
N LEU A 72 -1.06 11.83 -2.69
CA LEU A 72 0.04 12.69 -2.26
C LEU A 72 1.19 12.65 -3.28
N THR A 73 1.77 13.79 -3.62
CA THR A 73 3.09 13.80 -4.27
C THR A 73 4.16 13.23 -3.33
N LYS A 74 5.27 12.71 -3.87
CA LYS A 74 6.43 12.30 -3.06
C LYS A 74 6.88 13.39 -2.08
N GLY A 75 6.87 14.65 -2.50
CA GLY A 75 7.20 15.77 -1.62
C GLY A 75 6.25 15.89 -0.43
N GLU A 76 4.95 15.69 -0.64
CA GLU A 76 3.96 15.65 0.44
C GLU A 76 4.10 14.44 1.35
N ILE A 77 4.42 13.26 0.79
CA ILE A 77 4.72 12.05 1.56
C ILE A 77 5.92 12.30 2.49
N ILE A 78 6.99 12.92 2.00
CA ILE A 78 8.16 13.25 2.82
C ILE A 78 7.79 14.23 3.94
N ARG A 79 7.04 15.29 3.62
CA ARG A 79 6.57 16.25 4.64
C ARG A 79 5.64 15.60 5.67
N LEU A 80 4.79 14.66 5.25
CA LEU A 80 3.93 13.91 6.15
C LEU A 80 4.75 13.07 7.13
N GLY A 81 5.73 12.30 6.65
CA GLY A 81 6.59 11.51 7.54
C GLY A 81 7.40 12.40 8.49
N GLN A 82 7.93 13.53 8.02
CA GLN A 82 8.60 14.51 8.90
C GLN A 82 7.67 15.03 10.00
N ARG A 83 6.42 15.40 9.66
CA ARG A 83 5.43 15.84 10.67
C ARG A 83 5.09 14.76 11.69
N LEU A 84 5.08 13.50 11.27
CA LEU A 84 4.82 12.35 12.14
C LEU A 84 6.07 11.90 12.93
N GLY A 85 7.22 12.56 12.75
CA GLY A 85 8.46 12.22 13.43
C GLY A 85 9.17 10.97 12.90
N LEU A 86 8.94 10.60 11.64
CA LEU A 86 9.60 9.45 11.00
C LEU A 86 11.10 9.70 10.86
N ASP A 87 11.91 8.79 11.40
CA ASP A 87 13.35 8.74 11.14
C ASP A 87 13.61 8.07 9.79
N TYR A 88 13.87 8.84 8.74
CA TYR A 88 14.13 8.29 7.41
C TYR A 88 15.39 7.41 7.33
N ARG A 89 16.29 7.46 8.31
CA ARG A 89 17.52 6.63 8.32
C ARG A 89 17.24 5.14 8.50
N ILE A 90 16.07 4.77 9.00
CA ILE A 90 15.67 3.35 9.13
C ILE A 90 14.96 2.82 7.89
N THR A 91 14.83 3.63 6.84
CA THR A 91 14.12 3.28 5.60
C THR A 91 15.11 3.16 4.43
N VAL A 92 14.80 2.30 3.48
CA VAL A 92 15.58 2.14 2.25
C VAL A 92 14.68 2.36 1.05
N SER A 93 15.02 3.36 0.23
CA SER A 93 14.32 3.64 -1.03
C SER A 93 15.23 3.57 -2.26
N CYS A 94 16.55 3.54 -2.07
CA CYS A 94 17.50 3.48 -3.15
C CYS A 94 17.57 2.06 -3.73
N TYR A 95 17.42 1.93 -5.06
CA TYR A 95 17.56 0.64 -5.75
C TYR A 95 18.98 0.07 -5.75
N GLN A 96 19.97 0.90 -5.44
CA GLN A 96 21.39 0.54 -5.37
C GLN A 96 21.96 0.85 -3.97
N ALA A 97 21.15 0.67 -2.94
CA ALA A 97 21.64 0.81 -1.57
C ALA A 97 22.79 -0.18 -1.31
N ASN A 98 23.76 0.23 -0.49
CA ASN A 98 24.82 -0.66 -0.05
C ASN A 98 24.30 -1.70 0.97
N ALA A 99 25.17 -2.59 1.44
CA ALA A 99 24.81 -3.62 2.41
C ALA A 99 24.28 -3.04 3.73
N GLU A 100 24.69 -1.82 4.07
CA GLU A 100 24.25 -1.06 5.24
C GLU A 100 22.96 -0.25 5.01
N GLY A 101 22.38 -0.28 3.80
CA GLY A 101 21.14 0.42 3.45
C GLY A 101 21.30 1.90 3.07
N HIS A 102 22.53 2.41 2.97
CA HIS A 102 22.78 3.79 2.56
C HIS A 102 22.46 4.01 1.08
N ALA A 103 21.77 5.11 0.79
CA ALA A 103 21.40 5.50 -0.58
C ALA A 103 22.62 5.93 -1.41
N CYS A 104 22.63 5.58 -2.70
CA CYS A 104 23.73 5.91 -3.61
C CYS A 104 23.76 7.38 -4.07
N GLY A 105 22.67 8.13 -3.86
CA GLY A 105 22.55 9.54 -4.24
C GLY A 105 22.50 9.80 -5.76
N LYS A 106 22.25 8.75 -6.56
CA LYS A 106 22.17 8.80 -8.02
C LYS A 106 20.75 8.53 -8.51
#